data_AF-A0AAV4EMN2-F1
#
_entry.id   AF-A0AAV4EMN2-F1
#
_cell.length_a   1.000
_cell.length_b   1.000
_cell.length_c   1.000
_cell.angle_alpha   90.00
_cell.angle_beta   90.00
_cell.angle_gamma   90.00
#
_symmetry.space_group_name_H-M   'P 1'
#
loop_
_entity.id
_entity.type
_entity.pdbx_description
1 polymer ?
#
loop_
_entity_poly.entity_id
_entity_poly.type
_entity_poly.pdbx_seq_one_letter_code
_entity_poly.pdbx_strand_id
1 'polypeptide(L)'
;MKSVLEEYKCGKVRLVTMLEDSDDPVVKTVQPSFKTDRKWKVTEAIDEANECLKMKEVIGQTQTDRKGLGSSSVKWWSKTKGKEKRDMIIDEVRQKEDFKRIQKTVQQPQQGQWMNWDSGIERSLIWKDIWQMAPLRISSLIRSVYDLLPSNANLVRWGKKDDSTCPLCHSRRQTTEHVLSSCKVALPQGRYTWRHNKVLQELASVISTAKR
;
A
#
# COMPACT_ATOMS: atom_id res chain seq x y z
N MET A 1 -4.19 9.16 -2.67
CA MET A 1 -5.32 9.87 -2.01
C MET A 1 -4.91 10.10 -0.57
N LYS A 2 -4.83 11.35 -0.11
CA LYS A 2 -4.33 11.66 1.24
C LYS A 2 -5.42 11.37 2.27
N SER A 3 -5.04 10.79 3.41
CA SER A 3 -5.99 10.48 4.47
C SER A 3 -6.46 11.75 5.17
N VAL A 4 -7.75 11.83 5.54
CA VAL A 4 -8.28 12.95 6.33
C VAL A 4 -7.50 13.12 7.64
N LEU A 5 -7.08 12.00 8.25
CA LEU A 5 -6.28 12.02 9.48
C LEU A 5 -4.88 12.59 9.24
N GLU A 6 -4.27 12.25 8.11
CA GLU A 6 -2.95 12.77 7.72
C GLU A 6 -3.02 14.29 7.53
N GLU A 7 -4.00 14.77 6.76
CA GLU A 7 -4.19 16.21 6.54
C GLU A 7 -4.55 16.95 7.83
N TYR A 8 -5.35 16.34 8.71
CA TYR A 8 -5.60 16.89 10.04
C TYR A 8 -4.30 17.06 10.85
N LYS A 9 -3.46 16.02 10.91
CA LYS A 9 -2.19 16.07 11.66
C LYS A 9 -1.20 17.07 11.07
N CYS A 10 -0.99 17.02 9.76
CA CYS A 10 -0.14 17.98 9.05
C CYS A 10 -0.65 19.42 9.19
N GLY A 11 -1.97 19.62 9.12
CA GLY A 11 -2.60 20.93 9.31
C GLY A 11 -2.40 21.49 10.72
N LYS A 12 -2.54 20.64 11.74
CA LYS A 12 -2.26 21.04 13.14
C LYS A 12 -0.79 21.38 13.35
N VAL A 13 0.13 20.52 12.89
CA VAL A 13 1.58 20.77 12.97
C VAL A 13 1.97 22.05 12.25
N ARG A 14 1.42 22.28 11.05
CA ARG A 14 1.63 23.52 10.30
C ARG A 14 1.20 24.75 11.08
N LEU A 15 0.03 24.69 11.71
CA LEU A 15 -0.52 25.81 12.45
C LEU A 15 0.33 26.13 13.70
N VAL A 16 0.76 25.11 14.45
CA VAL A 16 1.63 25.30 15.62
C VAL A 16 2.97 25.90 15.21
N THR A 17 3.64 25.29 14.25
CA THR A 17 4.94 25.77 13.77
C THR A 17 4.86 27.18 13.15
N MET A 18 3.75 27.53 12.48
CA MET A 18 3.52 28.90 11.99
C MET A 18 3.45 29.95 13.10
N LEU A 19 2.88 29.59 14.25
CA LEU A 19 2.72 30.51 15.37
C LEU A 19 4.02 30.63 16.18
N GLU A 20 4.79 29.54 16.30
CA GLU A 20 6.14 29.56 16.89
C GLU A 20 7.12 30.44 16.08
N ASP A 21 7.02 30.38 14.75
CA ASP A 21 7.81 31.17 13.81
C ASP A 21 7.19 32.56 13.50
N SER A 22 6.18 33.01 14.25
CA SER A 22 5.53 34.30 13.99
C SER A 22 6.47 35.47 14.27
N ASP A 23 6.44 36.48 13.38
CA ASP A 23 7.16 37.74 13.56
C ASP A 23 6.52 38.63 14.66
N ASP A 24 5.26 38.36 15.03
CA ASP A 24 4.55 39.09 16.08
C ASP A 24 4.99 38.59 17.48
N PRO A 25 5.60 39.43 18.32
CA PRO A 25 6.09 39.04 19.64
C PRO A 25 4.97 38.65 20.61
N VAL A 26 3.76 39.20 20.44
CA VAL A 26 2.59 38.85 21.27
C VAL A 26 2.14 37.44 20.94
N VAL A 27 2.01 37.12 19.65
CA VAL A 27 1.64 35.77 19.19
C VAL A 27 2.66 34.73 19.65
N LYS A 28 3.94 35.07 19.57
CA LYS A 28 5.04 34.21 20.00
C LYS A 28 5.07 33.96 21.51
N THR A 29 4.59 34.91 22.31
CA THR A 29 4.53 34.80 23.78
C THR A 29 3.31 34.01 24.25
N VAL A 30 2.15 34.21 23.60
CA VAL A 30 0.89 33.59 24.03
C VAL A 30 0.87 32.07 23.83
N GLN A 31 1.54 31.55 22.79
CA GLN A 31 1.58 30.13 22.39
C GLN A 31 0.29 29.37 22.73
N PRO A 32 -0.80 29.61 21.98
CA PRO A 32 -2.12 29.10 22.34
C PRO A 32 -2.11 27.58 22.52
N SER A 33 -2.77 27.08 23.57
CA SER A 33 -2.90 25.63 23.75
C SER A 33 -3.85 25.06 22.68
N PHE A 34 -3.34 24.15 21.85
CA PHE A 34 -4.14 23.54 20.79
C PHE A 34 -4.94 22.37 21.33
N LYS A 35 -6.26 22.45 21.18
CA LYS A 35 -7.13 21.30 21.35
C LYS A 35 -6.75 20.24 20.29
N THR A 36 -6.12 19.20 20.80
CA THR A 36 -5.74 17.98 20.09
C THR A 36 -6.49 16.83 20.74
N ASP A 37 -6.52 15.67 20.08
CA ASP A 37 -7.24 14.52 20.61
C ASP A 37 -6.48 13.92 21.81
N ARG A 38 -7.15 13.20 22.71
CA ARG A 38 -6.53 12.56 23.88
C ARG A 38 -5.39 11.60 23.49
N LYS A 39 -5.48 10.99 22.30
CA LYS A 39 -4.55 9.98 21.80
C LYS A 39 -3.37 10.55 21.01
N TRP A 40 -3.39 11.82 20.65
CA TRP A 40 -2.36 12.42 19.81
C TRP A 40 -2.15 13.88 20.14
N LYS A 41 -0.94 14.22 20.58
CA LYS A 41 -0.52 15.59 20.86
C LYS A 41 0.39 16.11 19.76
N VAL A 42 0.18 17.37 19.39
CA VAL A 42 0.95 18.02 18.32
C VAL A 42 2.38 18.29 18.74
N THR A 43 2.60 18.71 20.00
CA THR A 43 3.93 19.00 20.53
C THR A 43 4.83 17.77 20.47
N GLU A 44 4.35 16.63 20.99
CA GLU A 44 5.05 15.34 20.92
C GLU A 44 5.37 14.95 19.46
N ALA A 45 4.44 15.16 18.53
CA ALA A 45 4.68 14.86 17.12
C ALA A 45 5.72 15.77 16.46
N ILE A 46 5.77 17.05 16.86
CA ILE A 46 6.79 18.01 16.39
C ILE A 46 8.16 17.64 16.96
N ASP A 47 8.23 17.31 18.25
CA ASP A 47 9.47 16.90 18.91
C ASP A 47 10.04 15.64 18.27
N GLU A 48 9.21 14.60 18.08
CA GLU A 48 9.60 13.38 17.37
C GLU A 48 10.09 13.68 15.94
N ALA A 49 9.40 14.55 15.21
CA ALA A 49 9.79 14.93 13.86
C ALA A 49 11.13 15.66 13.84
N ASN A 50 11.35 16.58 14.78
CA ASN A 50 12.62 17.29 14.94
C ASN A 50 13.78 16.32 15.24
N GLU A 51 13.59 15.35 16.13
CA GLU A 51 14.60 14.33 16.43
C GLU A 51 14.88 13.43 15.22
N CYS A 52 13.85 13.02 14.47
CA CYS A 52 14.04 12.27 13.22
C CYS A 52 14.82 13.08 12.17
N LEU A 53 14.56 14.38 12.03
CA LEU A 53 15.27 15.25 11.10
C LEU A 53 16.74 15.46 11.51
N LYS A 54 17.01 15.63 12.81
CA LYS A 54 18.38 15.65 13.35
C LYS A 54 19.11 14.33 13.06
N MET A 55 18.43 13.20 13.27
CA MET A 55 19.01 11.88 12.99
C MET A 55 19.32 11.71 11.50
N LYS A 56 18.42 12.13 10.59
CA LYS A 56 18.65 12.12 9.14
C LYS A 56 19.84 13.00 8.74
N GLU A 57 20.02 14.14 9.41
CA GLU A 57 21.20 15.00 9.21
C GLU A 57 22.50 14.32 9.66
N VAL A 58 22.50 13.57 10.77
CA VAL A 58 23.66 12.80 11.23
C VAL A 58 24.00 11.65 10.28
N ILE A 59 22.99 10.91 9.81
CA ILE A 59 23.17 9.82 8.83
C ILE A 59 23.74 10.37 7.51
N GLY A 60 23.40 11.62 7.18
CA GLY A 60 23.84 12.27 5.96
C GLY A 60 23.21 11.66 4.71
N GLN A 61 23.86 11.87 3.57
CA GLN A 61 23.35 11.40 2.28
C GLN A 61 23.72 9.93 2.07
N THR A 62 22.71 9.06 2.04
CA THR A 62 22.87 7.67 1.64
C THR A 62 22.59 7.49 0.16
N GLN A 63 23.14 6.43 -0.44
CA GLN A 63 22.81 6.07 -1.81
C GLN A 63 21.38 5.51 -1.86
N THR A 64 20.44 6.29 -2.39
CA THR A 64 19.04 5.90 -2.55
C THR A 64 18.71 5.38 -3.95
N ASP A 65 19.57 5.67 -4.93
CA ASP A 65 19.36 5.32 -6.34
C ASP A 65 20.70 4.95 -7.01
N ARG A 66 20.65 4.46 -8.25
CA ARG A 66 21.83 4.13 -9.06
C ARG A 66 22.61 5.36 -9.56
N LYS A 67 22.14 6.57 -9.24
CA LYS A 67 22.76 7.86 -9.63
C LYS A 67 24.05 8.19 -8.88
N GLY A 68 24.37 7.46 -7.81
CA GLY A 68 25.57 7.67 -7.01
C GLY A 68 25.45 8.79 -5.98
N LEU A 69 26.46 8.91 -5.11
CA LEU A 69 26.53 9.93 -4.06
C LEU A 69 26.75 11.32 -4.67
N GLY A 70 26.12 12.36 -4.10
CA GLY A 70 26.28 13.75 -4.55
C GLY A 70 25.42 14.17 -5.75
N SER A 71 24.64 13.26 -6.35
CA SER A 71 23.75 13.59 -7.48
C SER A 71 22.54 14.45 -7.09
N SER A 72 22.07 14.36 -5.84
CA SER A 72 20.94 15.14 -5.32
C SER A 72 21.38 16.27 -4.41
N SER A 73 20.75 17.44 -4.53
CA SER A 73 20.92 18.55 -3.58
C SER A 73 20.28 18.20 -2.24
N VAL A 74 21.05 18.30 -1.17
CA VAL A 74 20.59 17.97 0.19
C VAL A 74 20.16 19.23 0.90
N LYS A 75 18.97 19.19 1.50
CA LYS A 75 18.51 20.21 2.45
C LYS A 75 18.92 19.79 3.86
N TRP A 76 19.80 20.57 4.45
CA TRP A 76 20.32 20.32 5.80
C TRP A 76 19.41 20.98 6.83
N TRP A 77 18.92 20.19 7.78
CA TRP A 77 17.99 20.65 8.81
C TRP A 77 18.56 21.85 9.59
N SER A 78 19.83 21.77 10.03
CA SER A 78 20.53 22.85 10.72
C SER A 78 20.62 24.17 9.93
N LYS A 79 20.62 24.12 8.59
CA LYS A 79 20.75 25.29 7.71
C LYS A 79 19.41 25.87 7.28
N THR A 80 18.32 25.12 7.41
CA THR A 80 16.98 25.55 7.01
C THR A 80 16.34 26.48 8.04
N LYS A 81 15.59 27.49 7.57
CA LYS A 81 14.90 28.47 8.41
C LYS A 81 13.49 28.77 7.90
N GLY A 82 12.64 29.25 8.80
CA GLY A 82 11.28 29.70 8.50
C GLY A 82 10.46 28.63 7.78
N LYS A 83 9.83 29.00 6.66
CA LYS A 83 8.92 28.12 5.90
C LYS A 83 9.55 26.77 5.53
N GLU A 84 10.80 26.77 5.07
CA GLU A 84 11.46 25.53 4.64
C GLU A 84 11.62 24.54 5.79
N LYS A 85 11.96 25.04 6.97
CA LYS A 85 12.08 24.24 8.19
C LYS A 85 10.73 23.64 8.57
N ARG A 86 9.66 24.43 8.47
CA ARG A 86 8.28 23.96 8.72
C ARG A 86 7.85 22.89 7.73
N ASP A 87 8.15 23.09 6.44
CA ASP A 87 7.83 22.10 5.40
C ASP A 87 8.55 20.77 5.67
N MET A 88 9.82 20.78 6.13
CA MET A 88 10.52 19.56 6.54
C MET A 88 9.85 18.84 7.72
N ILE A 89 9.40 19.56 8.75
CA ILE A 89 8.66 18.96 9.87
C ILE A 89 7.35 18.33 9.38
N ILE A 90 6.60 19.06 8.54
CA ILE A 90 5.31 18.59 8.02
C ILE A 90 5.49 17.32 7.18
N ASP A 91 6.52 17.30 6.33
CA ASP A 91 6.83 16.14 5.50
C ASP A 91 7.28 14.95 6.35
N GLU A 92 8.02 15.16 7.45
CA GLU A 92 8.39 14.09 8.38
C GLU A 92 7.16 13.47 9.05
N VAL A 93 6.23 14.30 9.53
CA VAL A 93 4.97 13.84 10.12
C VAL A 93 4.15 13.06 9.09
N ARG A 94 4.17 13.49 7.83
CA ARG A 94 3.49 12.81 6.72
C ARG A 94 4.11 11.44 6.47
N GLN A 95 5.44 11.37 6.36
CA GLN A 95 6.19 10.12 6.20
C GLN A 95 5.93 9.14 7.35
N LYS A 96 5.83 9.63 8.60
CA LYS A 96 5.51 8.80 9.76
C LYS A 96 4.11 8.18 9.66
N GLU A 97 3.13 8.90 9.14
CA GLU A 97 1.79 8.35 8.91
C GLU A 97 1.75 7.38 7.72
N ASP A 98 2.56 7.59 6.70
CA ASP A 98 2.76 6.61 5.61
C ASP A 98 3.45 5.34 6.11
N PHE A 99 4.47 5.47 6.95
CA PHE A 99 5.16 4.33 7.55
C PHE A 99 4.21 3.48 8.39
N LYS A 100 3.32 4.10 9.18
CA LYS A 100 2.28 3.38 9.93
C LYS A 100 1.35 2.58 9.01
N ARG A 101 0.99 3.14 7.84
CA ARG A 101 0.19 2.43 6.84
C ARG A 101 0.95 1.23 6.28
N ILE A 102 2.21 1.43 5.89
CA ILE A 102 3.07 0.36 5.38
C ILE A 102 3.25 -0.74 6.43
N GLN A 103 3.57 -0.39 7.67
CA GLN A 103 3.70 -1.33 8.78
C GLN A 103 2.43 -2.16 8.97
N LYS A 104 1.25 -1.52 8.93
CA LYS A 104 -0.03 -2.22 9.00
C LYS A 104 -0.24 -3.15 7.81
N THR A 105 0.10 -2.71 6.60
CA THR A 105 0.00 -3.53 5.38
C THR A 105 0.88 -4.76 5.45
N VAL A 106 2.14 -4.63 5.90
CA VAL A 106 3.08 -5.76 6.03
C VAL A 106 2.55 -6.82 7.01
N GLN A 107 1.80 -6.40 8.04
CA GLN A 107 1.17 -7.32 9.00
C GLN A 107 -0.07 -8.05 8.43
N GLN A 108 -0.53 -7.72 7.22
CA GLN A 108 -1.68 -8.36 6.58
C GLN A 108 -1.22 -9.40 5.55
N PRO A 109 -1.17 -10.69 5.89
CA PRO A 109 -0.57 -11.72 5.04
C PRO A 109 -1.30 -11.97 3.71
N GLN A 110 -2.56 -11.52 3.60
CA GLN A 110 -3.35 -11.63 2.37
C GLN A 110 -3.52 -10.28 1.68
N GLN A 111 -4.07 -9.28 2.38
CA GLN A 111 -4.31 -7.95 1.83
C GLN A 111 -3.01 -7.18 1.57
N GLY A 112 -1.92 -7.49 2.28
CA GLY A 112 -0.61 -6.87 2.11
C GLY A 112 0.29 -7.56 1.10
N GLN A 113 -0.18 -8.60 0.40
CA GLN A 113 0.65 -9.33 -0.58
C GLN A 113 1.16 -8.44 -1.72
N TRP A 114 0.46 -7.36 -2.03
CA TRP A 114 0.88 -6.39 -3.05
C TRP A 114 2.25 -5.75 -2.74
N MET A 115 2.68 -5.75 -1.48
CA MET A 115 4.01 -5.26 -1.08
C MET A 115 5.16 -6.11 -1.65
N ASN A 116 4.88 -7.35 -2.09
CA ASN A 116 5.90 -8.30 -2.58
C ASN A 116 5.82 -8.53 -4.10
N TRP A 117 5.04 -7.73 -4.83
CA TRP A 117 4.86 -7.90 -6.27
C TRP A 117 5.92 -7.13 -7.08
N ASP A 118 7.18 -7.55 -6.99
CA ASP A 118 8.30 -6.88 -7.66
C ASP A 118 8.32 -7.09 -9.19
N SER A 119 7.57 -8.06 -9.71
CA SER A 119 7.58 -8.46 -11.13
C SER A 119 6.17 -8.64 -11.72
N GLY A 120 5.13 -8.15 -11.04
CA GLY A 120 3.76 -8.22 -11.54
C GLY A 120 3.56 -7.31 -12.75
N ILE A 121 2.83 -7.78 -13.76
CA ILE A 121 2.34 -6.89 -14.82
C ILE A 121 1.34 -5.93 -14.19
N GLU A 122 1.66 -4.64 -14.20
CA GLU A 122 0.75 -3.62 -13.70
C GLU A 122 -0.54 -3.63 -14.51
N ARG A 123 -1.66 -3.80 -13.82
CA ARG A 123 -2.99 -3.62 -14.40
C ARG A 123 -3.67 -2.47 -13.70
N SER A 124 -3.74 -1.33 -14.36
CA SER A 124 -4.52 -0.20 -13.87
C SER A 124 -6.01 -0.51 -14.03
N LEU A 125 -6.77 -0.34 -12.94
CA LEU A 125 -8.22 -0.33 -12.96
C LEU A 125 -8.65 1.13 -12.81
N ILE A 126 -8.98 1.77 -13.93
CA ILE A 126 -9.43 3.15 -13.91
C ILE A 126 -10.88 3.17 -13.39
N TRP A 127 -11.27 4.25 -12.73
CA TRP A 127 -12.62 4.41 -12.17
C TRP A 127 -13.72 4.15 -13.20
N LYS A 128 -13.50 4.59 -14.45
CA LYS A 128 -14.40 4.32 -15.58
C LYS A 128 -14.60 2.82 -15.82
N ASP A 129 -13.53 2.03 -15.79
CA ASP A 129 -13.59 0.59 -16.02
C ASP A 129 -14.37 -0.10 -14.90
N ILE A 130 -14.15 0.32 -13.65
CA ILE A 130 -14.85 -0.19 -12.48
C ILE A 130 -16.36 0.05 -12.62
N TRP A 131 -16.79 1.25 -13.01
CA TRP A 131 -18.21 1.57 -13.20
C TRP A 131 -18.87 0.81 -14.35
N GLN A 132 -18.10 0.48 -15.40
CA GLN A 132 -18.61 -0.24 -16.56
C GLN A 132 -18.57 -1.76 -16.38
N MET A 133 -17.81 -2.27 -15.40
CA MET A 133 -17.72 -3.69 -15.14
C MET A 133 -18.91 -4.21 -14.33
N ALA A 134 -19.41 -5.39 -14.72
CA ALA A 134 -20.37 -6.12 -13.90
C ALA A 134 -19.78 -6.41 -12.49
N PRO A 135 -20.55 -6.26 -11.40
CA PRO A 135 -20.04 -6.41 -10.03
C PRO A 135 -19.32 -7.73 -9.75
N LEU A 136 -19.84 -8.84 -10.31
CA LEU A 136 -19.23 -10.17 -10.16
C LEU A 136 -17.86 -10.26 -10.85
N ARG A 137 -17.66 -9.55 -11.95
CA ARG A 137 -16.37 -9.51 -12.68
C ARG A 137 -15.32 -8.79 -11.86
N ILE A 138 -15.68 -7.66 -11.24
CA ILE A 138 -14.79 -6.89 -10.36
C ILE A 138 -14.41 -7.74 -9.14
N SER A 139 -15.42 -8.36 -8.51
CA SER A 139 -15.21 -9.23 -7.35
C SER A 139 -14.29 -10.40 -7.67
N SER A 140 -14.52 -11.07 -8.80
CA SER A 140 -13.69 -12.18 -9.26
C SER A 140 -12.25 -11.73 -9.52
N LEU A 141 -12.06 -10.59 -10.19
CA LEU A 141 -10.74 -10.04 -10.51
C LEU A 141 -9.94 -9.71 -9.25
N ILE A 142 -10.52 -8.97 -8.30
CA ILE A 142 -9.85 -8.61 -7.05
C ILE A 142 -9.52 -9.89 -6.27
N ARG A 143 -10.45 -10.84 -6.19
CA ARG A 143 -10.23 -12.09 -5.46
C ARG A 143 -9.18 -12.99 -6.12
N SER A 144 -9.08 -13.01 -7.45
CA SER A 144 -8.03 -13.79 -8.12
C SER A 144 -6.64 -13.21 -7.88
N VAL A 145 -6.53 -11.88 -7.89
CA VAL A 145 -5.27 -11.16 -7.71
C VAL A 145 -4.72 -11.34 -6.29
N TYR A 146 -5.59 -11.25 -5.29
CA TYR A 146 -5.21 -11.40 -3.88
C TYR A 146 -5.35 -12.83 -3.35
N ASP A 147 -5.41 -13.87 -4.19
CA ASP A 147 -5.60 -15.28 -3.77
C ASP A 147 -6.72 -15.46 -2.70
N LEU A 148 -7.89 -14.85 -2.95
CA LEU A 148 -9.10 -14.93 -2.12
C LEU A 148 -10.18 -15.81 -2.77
N LEU A 149 -9.84 -16.58 -3.79
CA LEU A 149 -10.75 -17.53 -4.41
C LEU A 149 -10.98 -18.75 -3.49
N PRO A 150 -12.10 -19.48 -3.62
CA PRO A 150 -12.47 -20.59 -2.74
C PRO A 150 -11.63 -21.86 -3.00
N SER A 151 -10.32 -21.77 -2.82
CA SER A 151 -9.39 -22.92 -2.76
C SER A 151 -9.48 -23.60 -1.39
N ASN A 152 -9.16 -24.90 -1.24
CA ASN A 152 -9.22 -25.53 0.09
C ASN A 152 -8.30 -24.81 1.10
N ALA A 153 -7.17 -24.25 0.65
CA ALA A 153 -6.31 -23.42 1.51
C ALA A 153 -7.04 -22.22 2.12
N ASN A 154 -7.93 -21.58 1.36
CA ASN A 154 -8.74 -20.46 1.82
C ASN A 154 -9.98 -20.91 2.58
N LEU A 155 -10.61 -22.02 2.18
CA LEU A 155 -11.76 -22.57 2.91
C LEU A 155 -11.38 -22.96 4.34
N VAL A 156 -10.19 -23.55 4.55
CA VAL A 156 -9.66 -23.80 5.89
C VAL A 156 -9.43 -22.50 6.66
N ARG A 157 -8.81 -21.50 6.02
CA ARG A 157 -8.59 -20.19 6.63
C ARG A 157 -9.90 -19.50 7.05
N TRP A 158 -10.99 -19.75 6.33
CA TRP A 158 -12.32 -19.22 6.64
C TRP A 158 -13.13 -20.11 7.59
N GLY A 159 -12.56 -21.20 8.13
CA GLY A 159 -13.26 -22.12 9.02
C GLY A 159 -14.40 -22.89 8.33
N LYS A 160 -14.37 -23.04 7.00
CA LYS A 160 -15.38 -23.76 6.21
C LYS A 160 -14.99 -25.21 5.90
N LYS A 161 -13.74 -25.57 6.18
CA LYS A 161 -13.18 -26.90 5.94
C LYS A 161 -12.05 -27.16 6.93
N ASP A 162 -11.78 -28.41 7.26
CA ASP A 162 -10.70 -28.76 8.18
C ASP A 162 -9.38 -29.05 7.46
N ASP A 163 -9.46 -29.63 6.25
CA ASP A 163 -8.28 -30.03 5.47
C ASP A 163 -8.04 -29.15 4.24
N SER A 164 -6.80 -28.67 4.11
CA SER A 164 -6.34 -27.79 3.03
C SER A 164 -5.77 -28.56 1.84
N THR A 165 -5.69 -29.89 1.94
CA THR A 165 -5.06 -30.75 0.93
C THR A 165 -5.83 -30.74 -0.39
N CYS A 166 -5.08 -30.84 -1.50
CA CYS A 166 -5.66 -30.95 -2.82
C CYS A 166 -6.38 -32.29 -3.03
N PRO A 167 -7.65 -32.29 -3.48
CA PRO A 167 -8.43 -33.51 -3.67
C PRO A 167 -8.00 -34.32 -4.89
N LEU A 168 -7.08 -33.81 -5.72
CA LEU A 168 -6.56 -34.52 -6.89
C LEU A 168 -5.23 -35.22 -6.59
N CYS A 169 -4.31 -34.53 -5.93
CA CYS A 169 -2.96 -35.04 -5.72
C CYS A 169 -2.70 -35.53 -4.30
N HIS A 170 -3.60 -35.24 -3.36
CA HIS A 170 -3.55 -35.63 -1.95
C HIS A 170 -2.23 -35.35 -1.21
N SER A 171 -1.37 -34.48 -1.75
CA SER A 171 0.00 -34.34 -1.26
C SER A 171 0.43 -32.90 -0.96
N ARG A 172 -0.27 -31.90 -1.49
CA ARG A 172 0.07 -30.49 -1.28
C ARG A 172 -1.18 -29.71 -0.87
N ARG A 173 -0.96 -28.64 -0.12
CA ARG A 173 -1.97 -27.61 0.16
C ARG A 173 -2.51 -27.03 -1.15
N GLN A 174 -3.83 -26.99 -1.29
CA GLN A 174 -4.51 -26.49 -2.47
C GLN A 174 -4.66 -24.98 -2.42
N THR A 175 -3.62 -24.25 -2.83
CA THR A 175 -3.68 -22.80 -3.11
C THR A 175 -4.27 -22.55 -4.50
N THR A 176 -4.61 -21.29 -4.83
CA THR A 176 -5.02 -20.94 -6.20
C THR A 176 -3.93 -21.27 -7.22
N GLU A 177 -2.66 -20.96 -6.91
CA GLU A 177 -1.51 -21.35 -7.74
C GLU A 177 -1.45 -22.86 -7.97
N HIS A 178 -1.66 -23.66 -6.93
CA HIS A 178 -1.69 -25.12 -7.06
C HIS A 178 -2.78 -25.58 -8.03
N VAL A 179 -3.98 -24.99 -7.96
CA VAL A 179 -5.11 -25.34 -8.82
C VAL A 179 -4.90 -24.87 -10.26
N LEU A 180 -4.21 -23.75 -10.47
CA LEU A 180 -4.05 -23.13 -11.79
C LEU A 180 -2.83 -23.63 -12.56
N SER A 181 -1.74 -24.01 -11.89
CA SER A 181 -0.49 -24.37 -12.57
C SER A 181 0.30 -25.52 -11.93
N SER A 182 0.25 -25.69 -10.61
CA SER A 182 1.29 -26.45 -9.89
C SER A 182 0.86 -27.85 -9.40
N CYS A 183 -0.33 -28.34 -9.75
CA CYS A 183 -0.80 -29.68 -9.38
C CYS A 183 -0.19 -30.80 -10.26
N LYS A 184 0.56 -31.71 -9.62
CA LYS A 184 1.24 -32.87 -10.24
C LYS A 184 0.30 -33.86 -10.96
N VAL A 185 -0.96 -33.93 -10.55
CA VAL A 185 -1.97 -34.82 -11.18
C VAL A 185 -2.73 -34.09 -12.28
N ALA A 186 -3.04 -32.80 -12.10
CA ALA A 186 -3.81 -32.03 -13.07
C ALA A 186 -3.03 -31.79 -14.38
N LEU A 187 -1.70 -31.67 -14.29
CA LEU A 187 -0.81 -31.47 -15.43
C LEU A 187 -0.88 -32.64 -16.45
N PRO A 188 -0.52 -33.90 -16.09
CA PRO A 188 -0.54 -35.01 -17.03
C PRO A 188 -1.95 -35.37 -17.49
N GLN A 189 -2.99 -35.08 -16.69
CA GLN A 189 -4.38 -35.27 -17.10
C GLN A 189 -4.89 -34.24 -18.12
N GLY A 190 -4.06 -33.27 -18.54
CA GLY A 190 -4.44 -32.26 -19.54
C GLY A 190 -5.49 -31.25 -19.04
N ARG A 191 -5.74 -31.15 -17.73
CA ARG A 191 -6.80 -30.27 -17.18
C ARG A 191 -6.53 -28.79 -17.38
N TYR A 192 -5.24 -28.39 -17.45
CA TYR A 192 -4.87 -27.01 -17.78
C TYR A 192 -5.22 -26.69 -19.24
N THR A 193 -4.79 -27.56 -20.16
CA THR A 193 -5.10 -27.45 -21.59
C THR A 193 -6.60 -27.40 -21.84
N TRP A 194 -7.38 -28.28 -21.19
CA TRP A 194 -8.84 -28.28 -21.33
C TRP A 194 -9.46 -26.95 -20.88
N ARG A 195 -9.05 -26.41 -19.72
CA ARG A 195 -9.54 -25.10 -19.23
C ARG A 195 -9.17 -23.96 -20.17
N HIS A 196 -7.92 -23.92 -20.64
CA HIS A 196 -7.48 -22.90 -21.60
C HIS A 196 -8.26 -22.99 -22.91
N ASN A 197 -8.45 -24.19 -23.46
CA ASN A 197 -9.23 -24.40 -24.67
C ASN A 197 -10.69 -23.96 -24.51
N LYS A 198 -11.29 -24.18 -23.33
CA LYS A 198 -12.64 -23.69 -23.04
C LYS A 198 -12.73 -22.16 -23.07
N VAL A 199 -11.77 -21.46 -22.46
CA VAL A 199 -11.72 -19.99 -22.53
C VAL A 199 -11.52 -19.52 -23.98
N LEU A 200 -10.63 -20.16 -24.73
CA LEU A 200 -10.40 -19.81 -26.14
C LEU A 200 -11.64 -20.04 -27.02
N GLN A 201 -12.40 -21.11 -26.77
CA GLN A 201 -13.66 -21.38 -27.47
C GLN A 201 -14.69 -20.27 -27.25
N GLU A 202 -14.87 -19.81 -26.02
CA GLU A 202 -15.78 -18.71 -25.70
C GLU A 202 -15.33 -17.39 -26.36
N LEU A 203 -14.04 -17.07 -26.31
CA LEU A 203 -13.49 -15.88 -26.96
C LEU A 203 -13.67 -15.94 -28.48
N ALA A 204 -13.41 -17.09 -29.10
CA ALA A 204 -13.61 -17.29 -30.53
C ALA A 204 -15.08 -17.11 -30.93
N SER A 205 -16.02 -17.60 -30.11
CA SER A 205 -17.46 -17.41 -30.31
C SER A 205 -17.86 -15.93 -30.27
N VAL A 206 -17.40 -15.19 -29.26
CA VAL A 206 -17.68 -13.75 -29.12
C VAL A 206 -17.07 -12.94 -30.27
N ILE A 207 -15.84 -13.24 -30.69
CA ILE A 207 -15.19 -12.55 -31.81
C ILE A 207 -15.92 -12.85 -33.13
N SER A 208 -16.35 -14.09 -33.33
CA SER A 208 -17.08 -14.48 -34.54
C SER A 208 -18.45 -13.82 -34.63
N THR A 209 -19.12 -13.63 -33.50
CA THR A 209 -20.42 -12.92 -33.44
C THR A 209 -20.28 -11.41 -33.56
N ALA A 210 -19.21 -10.81 -33.02
CA ALA A 210 -18.96 -9.36 -33.11
C ALA A 210 -18.45 -8.91 -34.49
N LYS A 211 -17.94 -9.82 -35.33
CA LYS A 211 -17.57 -9.53 -36.73
C LYS A 211 -18.76 -9.46 -37.70
N ARG A 212 -19.97 -9.73 -37.22
CA ARG A 212 -21.21 -9.72 -38.00
C ARG A 212 -22.01 -8.47 -37.69
#